data_AF-A0A537BQN7-F1
#
_entry.id   AF-A0A537BQN7-F1
#
_cell.length_a   1.000
_cell.length_b   1.000
_cell.length_c   1.000
_cell.angle_alpha   90.00
_cell.angle_beta   90.00
_cell.angle_gamma   90.00
#
_symmetry.space_group_name_H-M   'P 1'
#
loop_
_entity.id
_entity.type
_entity.pdbx_description
1 polymer ?
#
loop_
_entity_poly.entity_id
_entity_poly.type
_entity_poly.pdbx_seq_one_letter_code
_entity_poly.pdbx_strand_id
1 'polypeptide(L)' 'MDDNKSKALAAALSQIEKQFGKGSIMKMDAEAIKDIEVVSTGSLGLDLA' A
#
# COMPACT_ATOMS: atom_id res chain seq x y z
N MET A 1 2.58 -24.00 11.30
CA MET A 1 1.45 -24.09 10.33
C MET A 1 1.17 -22.76 9.65
N ASP A 2 1.80 -21.67 10.10
CA ASP A 2 1.52 -20.30 9.65
C ASP A 2 2.39 -19.86 8.45
N ASP A 3 3.57 -20.48 8.25
CA ASP A 3 4.48 -20.12 7.15
C ASP A 3 3.88 -20.34 5.76
N ASN A 4 3.09 -21.40 5.59
CA ASN A 4 2.39 -21.67 4.33
C ASN A 4 1.30 -20.64 4.04
N LYS A 5 0.61 -20.14 5.07
CA LYS A 5 -0.40 -19.07 4.91
C LYS A 5 0.27 -17.76 4.54
N SER A 6 1.37 -17.41 5.20
CA SER A 6 2.15 -16.20 4.88
C SER A 6 2.70 -16.22 3.45
N LYS A 7 3.19 -17.38 2.99
CA LYS A 7 3.69 -17.55 1.61
C LYS A 7 2.57 -17.46 0.57
N ALA A 8 1.43 -18.09 0.83
CA ALA A 8 0.26 -18.02 -0.05
C ALA A 8 -0.30 -16.59 -0.12
N LEU A 9 -0.34 -15.90 1.02
CA LEU A 9 -0.79 -14.51 1.11
C LEU A 9 0.14 -13.58 0.31
N ALA A 10 1.46 -13.71 0.46
CA ALA A 10 2.42 -12.90 -0.30
C ALA A 10 2.33 -13.14 -1.81
N ALA A 11 2.11 -14.39 -2.24
CA ALA A 11 1.91 -14.72 -3.64
C ALA A 11 0.62 -14.11 -4.20
N ALA A 12 -0.48 -14.19 -3.44
CA ALA A 12 -1.76 -13.59 -3.82
C ALA A 12 -1.68 -12.05 -3.90
N LEU A 13 -1.02 -11.40 -2.92
CA LEU A 13 -0.78 -9.96 -2.92
C LEU A 13 -0.02 -9.51 -4.16
N SER A 14 1.07 -10.20 -4.51
CA SER A 14 1.85 -9.92 -5.73
C SER A 14 1.02 -10.12 -7.01
N GLN A 15 0.12 -11.11 -7.02
CA GLN A 15 -0.75 -11.36 -8.16
C GLN A 15 -1.81 -10.27 -8.35
N ILE A 16 -2.31 -9.67 -7.27
CA ILE A 16 -3.24 -8.53 -7.29
C ILE A 16 -2.50 -7.29 -7.79
N GLU A 17 -1.32 -6.96 -7.24
CA GLU A 17 -0.52 -5.82 -7.69
C GLU A 17 -0.15 -5.90 -9.17
N LYS A 18 0.16 -7.09 -9.68
CA LYS A 18 0.50 -7.28 -11.11
C LYS A 18 -0.70 -7.09 -12.04
N GLN A 19 -1.90 -7.45 -11.60
CA GLN A 19 -3.12 -7.36 -12.42
C GLN A 19 -3.76 -5.98 -12.39
N PHE A 20 -3.75 -5.33 -11.22
CA PHE A 20 -4.49 -4.08 -10.99
C PHE A 20 -3.59 -2.85 -10.81
N GLY A 21 -2.27 -3.04 -10.83
CA GLY A 21 -1.28 -1.96 -10.66
C GLY A 21 -0.73 -1.87 -9.23
N LYS A 22 0.42 -1.20 -9.08
CA LYS A 22 1.03 -0.94 -7.77
C LYS A 22 0.12 -0.07 -6.91
N GLY A 23 -0.05 -0.43 -5.64
CA GLY A 23 -0.95 0.28 -4.72
C GLY A 23 -2.43 -0.15 -4.79
N SER A 24 -2.77 -1.15 -5.62
CA SER A 24 -4.12 -1.74 -5.64
C SER A 24 -4.46 -2.54 -4.38
N ILE A 25 -3.44 -3.01 -3.66
CA ILE A 25 -3.56 -3.62 -2.34
C ILE A 25 -2.32 -3.25 -1.52
N MET A 26 -2.51 -2.83 -0.28
CA MET A 26 -1.44 -2.47 0.63
C MET A 26 -1.89 -2.71 2.07
N LYS A 27 -0.92 -2.87 2.98
CA LYS A 27 -1.26 -2.94 4.40
C LYS A 27 -1.63 -1.54 4.90
N MET A 28 -2.53 -1.47 5.87
CA MET A 28 -2.95 -0.21 6.47
C MET A 28 -1.80 0.51 7.20
N ASP A 29 -0.82 -0.24 7.70
CA ASP A 29 0.38 0.27 8.36
C ASP A 29 1.58 0.42 7.41
N ALA A 30 1.40 0.21 6.11
CA ALA A 30 2.47 0.38 5.13
C ALA A 30 2.78 1.87 4.92
N GLU A 31 4.06 2.17 4.64
CA GLU A 31 4.46 3.53 4.27
C GLU A 31 3.66 4.02 3.06
N ALA A 32 3.25 5.29 3.10
CA ALA A 32 2.59 5.95 1.99
C ALA A 32 3.45 5.92 0.71
N ILE A 33 2.80 5.77 -0.43
CA ILE A 33 3.46 5.80 -1.75
C ILE A 33 4.03 7.21 -1.97
N LYS A 34 5.37 7.32 -1.99
CA LYS A 34 6.10 8.60 -2.01
C LYS A 34 6.12 9.32 -3.36
N ASP A 35 5.74 8.63 -4.44
CA ASP A 35 5.83 9.15 -5.82
C ASP A 35 4.54 9.84 -6.31
N ILE A 36 3.63 10.21 -5.41
CA ILE A 36 2.41 10.92 -5.77
C ILE A 36 2.63 12.42 -5.56
N GLU A 37 2.48 13.20 -6.62
CA GLU A 37 2.44 14.66 -6.50
C GLU A 37 1.20 15.08 -5.71
N VAL A 38 1.42 15.84 -4.64
CA VAL A 38 0.37 16.36 -3.78
C VAL A 38 0.34 17.87 -3.85
N VAL A 39 -0.87 18.44 -3.78
CA VAL A 39 -1.07 19.88 -3.61
C VAL A 39 -1.45 20.11 -2.16
N SER A 40 -0.72 20.97 -1.46
CA SER A 40 -1.00 21.30 -0.06
C SER A 40 -2.41 21.85 0.09
N THR A 41 -3.13 21.37 1.10
CA THR A 41 -4.46 21.87 1.44
C THR A 41 -4.42 23.25 2.11
N GLY A 42 -3.21 23.75 2.43
CA GLY A 42 -3.00 24.95 3.25
C GLY A 42 -3.11 24.71 4.75
N SER A 43 -3.40 23.47 5.17
CA SER A 43 -3.45 23.05 6.57
C SER A 43 -2.42 21.95 6.84
N LEU A 44 -1.35 22.29 7.57
CA LEU A 44 -0.30 21.35 7.94
C LEU A 44 -0.81 20.14 8.73
N GLY A 45 -1.85 20.33 9.55
CA GLY A 45 -2.44 19.24 10.33
C GLY A 45 -3.16 18.20 9.49
N LEU A 46 -3.66 18.59 8.30
CA LEU A 46 -4.30 17.68 7.36
C LEU A 46 -3.28 17.06 6.40
N ASP A 47 -2.25 17.82 6.03
CA ASP A 47 -1.18 17.32 5.15
C ASP A 47 -0.25 16.30 5.84
N LEU A 48 -0.23 16.22 7.18
CA LEU A 48 0.64 15.33 7.99
C LEU A 48 -0.08 14.12 8.63
N ALA A 49 -1.42 14.11 8.66
CA ALA A 49 -2.22 13.04 9.29
C ALA A 49 -2.42 11.85 8.35
#